data_AF-A0A0Q9S551-F1
#
_entry.id   AF-A0A0Q9S551-F1
#
_cell.length_a   1.000
_cell.length_b   1.000
_cell.length_c   1.000
_cell.angle_alpha   90.00
_cell.angle_beta   90.00
_cell.angle_gamma   90.00
#
_symmetry.space_group_name_H-M   'P 1'
#
loop_
_entity.id
_entity.type
_entity.pdbx_description
1 polymer ?
#
loop_
_entity_poly.entity_id
_entity_poly.type
_entity_poly.pdbx_seq_one_letter_code
_entity_poly.pdbx_strand_id
1 'polypeptide(L)'
;MEFLLEALDEIAAEIFGSVAHLLNLDLDILFVDTTSTYWELDIADELVDLAEVVDDDGSRPVEQAKREFGHSKDHRTDLPQVVIAMAVTRDGVPVRCWTFSGDTGDTSIIRTVKHDLAGWNMRRMVWVADRGFASAANRAYLTRGGGHYIHAEKLRHTNGEAAAALARPGRYRTVAGNLRVKEVAVAPGGNGDGDDGARAQRFVVCHNPEQADRDAAVRTQLVAHLQELVTGSDAWTARRRDEFVGSLKTKPGCAGICAAPAAGCSGSTRPRSSASRTWTASGCSAPPMPP
;
A
#
# COMPACT_ATOMS: atom_id res chain seq x y z
N MET A 1 16.76 29.75 -14.30
CA MET A 1 15.87 28.68 -13.80
C MET A 1 16.68 27.62 -13.08
N GLU A 2 17.85 27.26 -13.63
CA GLU A 2 18.83 26.32 -13.04
C GLU A 2 19.26 26.66 -11.60
N PHE A 3 19.62 27.92 -11.31
CA PHE A 3 19.96 28.37 -9.95
C PHE A 3 18.89 28.06 -8.88
N LEU A 4 17.60 28.13 -9.21
CA LEU A 4 16.54 27.80 -8.24
C LEU A 4 16.43 26.29 -8.00
N LEU A 5 16.78 25.48 -9.00
CA LEU A 5 16.82 24.03 -8.87
C LEU A 5 18.05 23.59 -8.06
N GLU A 6 19.20 24.23 -8.28
CA GLU A 6 20.42 24.02 -7.49
C GLU A 6 20.21 24.35 -6.00
N ALA A 7 19.47 25.43 -5.71
CA ALA A 7 19.16 25.85 -4.35
C ALA A 7 17.89 25.20 -3.77
N LEU A 8 17.22 24.31 -4.50
CA LEU A 8 15.90 23.78 -4.11
C LEU A 8 15.94 23.08 -2.74
N ASP A 9 16.99 22.30 -2.48
CA ASP A 9 17.16 21.58 -1.22
C ASP A 9 17.27 22.53 -0.02
N GLU A 10 18.08 23.58 -0.16
CA GLU A 10 18.31 24.58 0.88
C GLU A 10 17.05 25.41 1.13
N ILE A 11 16.40 25.88 0.05
CA ILE A 11 15.15 26.66 0.11
C ILE A 11 14.04 25.84 0.78
N ALA A 12 13.86 24.59 0.36
CA ALA A 12 12.83 23.73 0.92
C ALA A 12 13.08 23.44 2.40
N ALA A 13 14.34 23.18 2.79
CA ALA A 13 14.71 22.93 4.18
C ALA A 13 14.47 24.16 5.07
N GLU A 14 14.84 25.36 4.60
CA GLU A 14 14.68 26.60 5.38
C GLU A 14 13.21 27.02 5.51
N ILE A 15 12.43 26.90 4.43
CA ILE A 15 10.98 27.14 4.47
C ILE A 15 10.33 26.18 5.47
N PHE A 16 10.63 24.89 5.36
CA PHE A 16 10.09 23.91 6.27
C PHE A 16 10.53 24.18 7.72
N GLY A 17 11.81 24.45 7.96
CA GLY A 17 12.34 24.77 9.29
C GLY A 17 11.65 25.97 9.92
N SER A 18 11.43 27.03 9.13
CA SER A 18 10.70 28.22 9.55
C SER A 18 9.26 27.92 9.93
N VAL A 19 8.53 27.15 9.11
CA VAL A 19 7.14 26.74 9.37
C VAL A 19 7.07 25.81 10.58
N ALA A 20 7.98 24.84 10.67
CA ALA A 20 8.05 23.89 11.78
C ALA A 20 8.30 24.59 13.11
N HIS A 21 9.19 25.59 13.12
CA HIS A 21 9.47 26.40 14.29
C HIS A 21 8.28 27.30 14.67
N LEU A 22 7.74 28.05 13.70
CA LEU A 22 6.66 29.01 13.93
C LEU A 22 5.37 28.34 14.43
N LEU A 23 5.05 27.16 13.87
CA LEU A 23 3.83 26.41 14.19
C LEU A 23 4.07 25.32 15.25
N ASN A 24 5.29 25.16 15.74
CA ASN A 24 5.67 24.13 16.70
C ASN A 24 5.18 22.73 16.28
N LEU A 25 5.50 22.34 15.04
CA LEU A 25 4.95 21.13 14.42
C LEU A 25 5.43 19.85 15.13
N ASP A 26 4.50 18.91 15.31
CA ASP A 26 4.80 17.54 15.73
C ASP A 26 5.31 16.73 14.53
N LEU A 27 6.56 16.28 14.62
CA LEU A 27 7.27 15.52 13.57
C LEU A 27 7.45 14.04 13.94
N ASP A 28 6.68 13.54 14.92
CA ASP A 28 6.73 12.14 15.35
C ASP A 28 6.15 11.19 14.30
N ILE A 29 5.15 11.64 13.53
CA ILE A 29 4.49 10.85 12.50
C ILE A 29 4.54 11.59 11.16
N LEU A 30 5.02 10.87 10.14
CA LEU A 30 5.08 11.37 8.78
C LEU A 30 4.28 10.46 7.86
N PHE A 31 3.34 11.04 7.13
CA PHE A 31 2.60 10.37 6.09
C PHE A 31 3.29 10.61 4.74
N VAL A 32 3.56 9.53 4.02
CA VAL A 32 4.13 9.60 2.67
C VAL A 32 3.15 8.98 1.71
N ASP A 33 2.74 9.76 0.72
CA ASP A 33 1.94 9.29 -0.41
C ASP A 33 2.62 9.67 -1.73
N THR A 34 2.37 8.86 -2.75
CA THR A 34 2.78 9.15 -4.12
C THR A 34 1.55 9.34 -4.97
N THR A 35 1.60 10.21 -5.96
CA THR A 35 0.60 10.30 -7.02
C THR A 35 1.31 10.36 -8.36
N SER A 36 0.64 9.94 -9.43
CA SER A 36 1.13 10.14 -10.79
C SER A 36 0.29 11.22 -11.46
N THR A 37 0.89 12.03 -12.31
CA THR A 37 0.16 12.88 -13.25
C THR A 37 0.71 12.64 -14.65
N TYR A 38 -0.10 12.92 -15.67
CA TYR A 38 0.22 12.66 -17.07
C TYR A 38 0.33 13.94 -17.89
N TRP A 39 1.00 13.84 -19.04
CA TRP A 39 1.06 14.89 -20.03
C TRP A 39 0.39 14.42 -21.32
N GLU A 40 -0.37 15.30 -21.95
CA GLU A 40 -0.99 15.06 -23.26
C GLU A 40 0.04 15.24 -24.38
N LEU A 41 1.04 14.38 -24.36
CA LEU A 41 2.10 14.28 -25.36
C LEU A 41 2.23 12.81 -25.76
N ASP A 42 2.38 12.56 -27.06
CA ASP A 42 2.48 11.19 -27.58
C ASP A 42 3.89 10.59 -27.40
N ILE A 43 4.84 11.35 -26.83
CA ILE A 43 6.27 11.03 -26.79
C ILE A 43 6.80 11.25 -25.36
N ALA A 44 7.56 10.27 -24.86
CA ALA A 44 8.29 10.34 -23.59
C ALA A 44 9.62 11.09 -23.75
N ASP A 45 10.16 11.65 -22.66
CA ASP A 45 11.42 12.40 -22.68
C ASP A 45 12.61 11.57 -23.13
N GLU A 46 12.66 10.29 -22.77
CA GLU A 46 13.72 9.37 -23.23
C GLU A 46 13.75 9.26 -24.77
N LEU A 47 12.59 9.29 -25.43
CA LEU A 47 12.50 9.23 -26.89
C LEU A 47 12.94 10.55 -27.54
N VAL A 48 12.78 11.68 -26.85
CA VAL A 48 13.28 12.98 -27.29
C VAL A 48 14.81 13.03 -27.14
N ASP A 49 15.33 12.61 -25.99
CA ASP A 49 16.77 12.52 -25.70
C ASP A 49 17.50 11.56 -26.68
N LEU A 50 16.85 10.50 -27.16
CA LEU A 50 17.40 9.59 -28.19
C LEU A 50 17.35 10.18 -29.61
N ALA A 51 16.41 11.08 -29.88
CA ALA A 51 16.25 11.73 -31.18
C ALA A 51 17.17 12.96 -31.34
N GLU A 52 17.50 13.62 -30.23
CA GLU A 52 18.42 14.76 -30.19
C GLU A 52 19.80 14.31 -29.67
N VAL A 53 20.80 14.25 -30.55
CA VAL A 53 22.20 14.07 -30.13
C VAL A 53 22.67 15.40 -29.54
N VAL A 54 22.30 15.68 -28.29
CA VAL A 54 22.73 16.91 -27.60
C VAL A 54 24.04 16.61 -26.86
N ASP A 55 25.09 17.37 -27.21
CA ASP A 55 26.33 17.43 -26.43
C ASP A 55 26.00 17.95 -25.01
N ASP A 56 25.90 17.03 -24.05
CA ASP A 56 25.51 17.26 -22.65
C ASP A 56 26.67 17.91 -21.86
N ASP A 57 26.94 19.21 -22.11
CA ASP A 57 27.89 20.03 -21.32
C ASP A 57 27.20 20.78 -20.16
N GLY A 58 25.95 20.43 -19.85
CA GLY A 58 25.18 20.99 -18.74
C GLY A 58 24.90 19.94 -17.68
N SER A 59 25.33 20.17 -16.44
CA SER A 59 25.01 19.32 -15.29
C SER A 59 23.49 19.26 -15.11
N ARG A 60 22.85 18.17 -15.55
CA ARG A 60 21.40 17.98 -15.36
C ARG A 60 21.07 18.05 -13.86
N PRO A 61 19.96 18.72 -13.47
CA PRO A 61 19.57 18.80 -12.07
C PRO A 61 19.28 17.40 -11.51
N VAL A 62 19.66 17.18 -10.24
CA VAL A 62 19.53 15.88 -9.55
C VAL A 62 18.06 15.47 -9.41
N GLU A 63 17.17 16.44 -9.22
CA GLU A 63 15.71 16.22 -9.19
C GLU A 63 15.09 16.70 -10.52
N GLN A 64 14.47 15.78 -11.27
CA GLN A 64 13.84 16.07 -12.55
C GLN A 64 12.54 15.26 -12.73
N ALA A 65 11.47 15.97 -13.10
CA ALA A 65 10.19 15.41 -13.50
C ALA A 65 10.24 14.83 -14.93
N LYS A 66 11.04 13.78 -15.16
CA LYS A 66 11.11 13.12 -16.48
C LYS A 66 9.78 12.46 -16.83
N ARG A 67 9.29 12.74 -18.03
CA ARG A 67 8.02 12.23 -18.55
C ARG A 67 8.27 10.88 -19.21
N GLU A 68 7.94 9.79 -18.52
CA GLU A 68 8.13 8.43 -19.03
C GLU A 68 6.88 7.59 -18.86
N PHE A 69 6.73 6.56 -19.70
CA PHE A 69 5.59 5.65 -19.59
C PHE A 69 5.71 4.82 -18.30
N GLY A 70 4.64 4.80 -17.52
CA GLY A 70 4.63 4.10 -16.25
C GLY A 70 3.23 3.80 -15.74
N HIS A 71 3.14 3.49 -14.44
CA HIS A 71 1.88 3.11 -13.82
C HIS A 71 0.97 4.34 -13.67
N SER A 72 -0.05 4.46 -14.53
CA SER A 72 -1.02 5.55 -14.46
C SER A 72 -2.10 5.28 -13.40
N LYS A 73 -2.22 6.18 -12.41
CA LYS A 73 -3.35 6.21 -11.47
C LYS A 73 -4.66 6.62 -12.15
N ASP A 74 -4.61 7.36 -13.26
CA ASP A 74 -5.76 7.84 -14.03
C ASP A 74 -6.17 6.89 -15.17
N HIS A 75 -5.59 5.68 -15.22
CA HIS A 75 -5.81 4.69 -16.27
C HIS A 75 -5.44 5.16 -17.69
N ARG A 76 -4.55 6.16 -17.79
CA ARG A 76 -3.98 6.69 -19.04
C ARG A 76 -2.59 6.12 -19.31
N THR A 77 -2.49 4.80 -19.46
CA THR A 77 -1.21 4.13 -19.77
C THR A 77 -0.68 4.46 -21.16
N ASP A 78 -1.49 5.12 -21.98
CA ASP A 78 -1.17 5.67 -23.30
C ASP A 78 -0.35 6.97 -23.24
N LEU A 79 -0.24 7.59 -22.06
CA LEU A 79 0.43 8.89 -21.89
C LEU A 79 1.64 8.79 -20.97
N PRO A 80 2.70 9.57 -21.22
CA PRO A 80 3.85 9.66 -20.33
C PRO A 80 3.45 10.30 -18.99
N GLN A 81 4.05 9.78 -17.92
CA GLN A 81 3.74 10.08 -16.54
C GLN A 81 4.93 10.74 -15.85
N VAL A 82 4.65 11.49 -14.78
CA VAL A 82 5.61 11.88 -13.73
C VAL A 82 5.02 11.43 -12.41
N VAL A 83 5.86 10.88 -11.53
CA VAL A 83 5.46 10.54 -10.17
C VAL A 83 5.83 11.68 -9.23
N ILE A 84 4.88 12.12 -8.42
CA ILE A 84 5.06 13.12 -7.37
C ILE A 84 4.94 12.39 -6.03
N ALA A 85 5.96 12.51 -5.18
CA ALA A 85 5.87 12.06 -3.79
C ALA A 85 5.73 13.28 -2.88
N MET A 86 4.97 13.13 -1.79
CA MET A 86 4.84 14.18 -0.79
C MET A 86 4.87 13.57 0.60
N ALA A 87 5.60 14.23 1.49
CA ALA A 87 5.64 13.93 2.92
C ALA A 87 4.85 15.01 3.67
N VAL A 88 3.94 14.59 4.56
CA VAL A 88 3.11 15.49 5.36
C VAL A 88 3.09 15.09 6.83
N THR A 89 2.98 16.07 7.72
CA THR A 89 2.84 15.84 9.16
C THR A 89 1.46 15.26 9.51
N ARG A 90 1.26 14.87 10.78
CA ARG A 90 -0.06 14.45 11.29
C ARG A 90 -1.16 15.48 11.07
N ASP A 91 -0.82 16.76 11.18
CA ASP A 91 -1.78 17.86 11.03
C ASP A 91 -1.97 18.26 9.55
N GLY A 92 -1.34 17.53 8.61
CA GLY A 92 -1.48 17.76 7.17
C GLY A 92 -0.59 18.87 6.62
N VAL A 93 0.43 19.30 7.36
CA VAL A 93 1.39 20.30 6.88
C VAL A 93 2.42 19.63 5.97
N PRO A 94 2.62 20.11 4.72
CA PRO A 94 3.64 19.56 3.84
C PRO A 94 5.05 19.79 4.40
N VAL A 95 5.84 18.72 4.43
CA VAL A 95 7.26 18.77 4.77
C VAL A 95 8.07 19.05 3.52
N ARG A 96 7.90 18.21 2.49
CA ARG A 96 8.58 18.31 1.21
C ARG A 96 7.81 17.55 0.13
N CYS A 97 7.98 17.99 -1.11
CA CYS A 97 7.56 17.29 -2.31
C CYS A 97 8.78 16.87 -3.13
N TRP A 98 8.64 15.78 -3.88
CA TRP A 98 9.64 15.28 -4.80
C TRP A 98 8.99 14.95 -6.14
N THR A 99 9.77 15.08 -7.20
CA THR A 99 9.41 14.64 -8.54
C THR A 99 10.31 13.50 -9.02
N PHE A 100 9.69 12.50 -9.64
CA PHE A 100 10.35 11.30 -10.15
C PHE A 100 9.84 10.97 -11.54
N SER A 101 10.62 10.18 -12.28
CA SER A 101 10.18 9.64 -13.56
C SER A 101 8.89 8.80 -13.42
N GLY A 102 8.08 8.79 -14.46
CA GLY A 102 6.81 8.04 -14.52
C GLY A 102 6.94 6.53 -14.24
N ASP A 103 8.10 5.96 -14.57
CA ASP A 103 8.44 4.54 -14.41
C ASP A 103 8.99 4.19 -13.02
N THR A 104 9.23 5.21 -12.18
CA THR A 104 9.97 5.05 -10.94
C THR A 104 9.18 4.22 -9.92
N GLY A 105 9.78 3.12 -9.47
CA GLY A 105 9.15 2.22 -8.51
C GLY A 105 9.14 2.74 -7.06
N ASP A 106 8.15 2.31 -6.29
CA ASP A 106 7.94 2.69 -4.87
C ASP A 106 9.18 2.51 -3.96
N THR A 107 10.08 1.57 -4.29
CA THR A 107 11.30 1.30 -3.51
C THR A 107 12.36 2.40 -3.64
N SER A 108 12.57 2.94 -4.85
CA SER A 108 13.54 4.04 -5.04
C SER A 108 13.00 5.32 -4.41
N ILE A 109 11.71 5.62 -4.60
CA ILE A 109 11.03 6.77 -4.02
C ILE A 109 11.24 6.83 -2.50
N ILE A 110 10.95 5.75 -1.78
CA ILE A 110 11.13 5.72 -0.32
C ILE A 110 12.58 5.94 0.10
N ARG A 111 13.53 5.42 -0.66
CA ARG A 111 14.95 5.58 -0.32
C ARG A 111 15.38 7.03 -0.44
N THR A 112 15.00 7.69 -1.52
CA THR A 112 15.26 9.11 -1.75
C THR A 112 14.59 9.95 -0.65
N VAL A 113 13.28 9.79 -0.45
CA VAL A 113 12.52 10.52 0.58
C VAL A 113 13.16 10.37 1.97
N LYS A 114 13.51 9.14 2.37
CA LYS A 114 14.14 8.89 3.67
C LYS A 114 15.54 9.49 3.77
N HIS A 115 16.33 9.41 2.70
CA HIS A 115 17.69 9.94 2.66
C HIS A 115 17.69 11.46 2.81
N ASP A 116 16.87 12.15 2.04
CA ASP A 116 16.81 13.62 2.03
C ASP A 116 16.30 14.15 3.37
N LEU A 117 15.25 13.54 3.93
CA LEU A 117 14.73 13.93 5.25
C LEU A 117 15.69 13.62 6.40
N ALA A 118 16.58 12.63 6.26
CA ALA A 118 17.64 12.41 7.24
C ALA A 118 18.63 13.59 7.29
N GLY A 119 18.82 14.30 6.17
CA GLY A 119 19.60 15.54 6.10
C GLY A 119 18.98 16.71 6.89
N TRP A 120 17.66 16.69 7.10
CA TRP A 120 16.91 17.76 7.77
C TRP A 120 16.84 17.59 9.30
N ASN A 121 17.70 16.74 9.87
CA ASN A 121 17.74 16.38 11.29
C ASN A 121 16.43 15.83 11.86
N MET A 122 15.56 15.30 10.99
CA MET A 122 14.35 14.59 11.40
C MET A 122 14.70 13.17 11.85
N ARG A 123 14.95 13.01 13.16
CA ARG A 123 15.36 11.73 13.75
C ARG A 123 14.21 11.11 14.54
N ARG A 124 14.05 9.77 14.43
CA ARG A 124 13.07 8.95 15.17
C ARG A 124 11.59 9.16 14.77
N MET A 125 11.32 9.22 13.48
CA MET A 125 9.97 9.34 12.95
C MET A 125 9.29 7.97 12.79
N VAL A 126 7.96 7.96 12.89
CA VAL A 126 7.10 6.86 12.44
C VAL A 126 6.61 7.16 11.02
N TRP A 127 7.06 6.36 10.08
CA TRP A 127 6.67 6.44 8.67
C TRP A 127 5.34 5.73 8.45
N VAL A 128 4.34 6.45 7.95
CA VAL A 128 3.05 5.88 7.54
C VAL A 128 2.98 5.92 6.03
N ALA A 129 2.96 4.75 5.41
CA ALA A 129 2.94 4.63 3.96
C ALA A 129 1.95 3.56 3.52
N ASP A 130 1.32 3.78 2.36
CA ASP A 130 0.34 2.84 1.84
C ASP A 130 0.98 1.52 1.37
N ARG A 131 0.13 0.55 1.03
CA ARG A 131 0.45 -0.81 0.61
C ARG A 131 1.53 -0.93 -0.50
N GLY A 132 1.70 0.07 -1.36
CA GLY A 132 2.71 0.06 -2.43
C GLY A 132 4.14 -0.04 -1.86
N PHE A 133 4.29 0.46 -0.64
CA PHE A 133 5.57 0.59 0.03
C PHE A 133 5.93 -0.58 0.95
N ALA A 134 5.02 -1.55 1.15
CA ALA A 134 5.11 -2.56 2.19
C ALA A 134 6.15 -3.68 1.94
N SER A 135 7.06 -3.56 0.96
CA SER A 135 8.03 -4.62 0.64
C SER A 135 8.99 -4.91 1.82
N ALA A 136 9.47 -6.15 1.95
CA ALA A 136 10.41 -6.52 3.03
C ALA A 136 11.70 -5.69 2.99
N ALA A 137 12.20 -5.39 1.78
CA ALA A 137 13.36 -4.54 1.57
C ALA A 137 13.12 -3.10 2.05
N ASN A 138 11.93 -2.54 1.79
CA ASN A 138 11.55 -1.21 2.25
C ASN A 138 11.42 -1.15 3.78
N ARG A 139 10.78 -2.16 4.40
CA ARG A 139 10.66 -2.25 5.86
C ARG A 139 12.03 -2.30 6.53
N ALA A 140 12.94 -3.13 6.01
CA ALA A 140 14.32 -3.22 6.51
C ALA A 140 15.05 -1.88 6.35
N TYR A 141 14.87 -1.20 5.20
CA TYR A 141 15.47 0.10 4.95
C TYR A 141 14.94 1.18 5.89
N LEU A 142 13.62 1.30 6.08
CA LEU A 142 12.98 2.28 6.97
C LEU A 142 13.40 2.11 8.43
N THR A 143 13.62 0.87 8.88
CA THR A 143 14.04 0.58 10.27
C THR A 143 15.50 0.94 10.56
N ARG A 144 16.34 1.13 9.52
CA ARG A 144 17.74 1.58 9.71
C ARG A 144 17.78 2.95 10.40
N GLY A 145 18.72 3.13 11.33
CA GLY A 145 18.88 4.40 12.06
C GLY A 145 17.82 4.65 13.14
N GLY A 146 17.08 3.61 13.56
CA GLY A 146 16.07 3.72 14.63
C GLY A 146 14.74 4.32 14.20
N GLY A 147 14.44 4.30 12.89
CA GLY A 147 13.15 4.68 12.36
C GLY A 147 12.09 3.61 12.61
N HIS A 148 10.83 4.03 12.67
CA HIS A 148 9.68 3.15 12.86
C HIS A 148 8.71 3.26 11.69
N TYR A 149 7.84 2.28 11.47
CA TYR A 149 6.87 2.34 10.38
C TYR A 149 5.50 1.77 10.75
N ILE A 150 4.49 2.17 9.98
CA ILE A 150 3.16 1.58 9.90
C ILE A 150 2.82 1.42 8.41
N HIS A 151 2.66 0.19 7.95
CA HIS A 151 2.26 -0.11 6.56
C HIS A 151 0.99 -0.94 6.53
N ALA A 152 0.10 -0.65 5.59
CA ALA A 152 -1.06 -1.51 5.32
C ALA A 152 -0.64 -2.80 4.60
N GLU A 153 -1.09 -3.97 5.09
CA GLU A 153 -0.88 -5.26 4.42
C GLU A 153 -2.12 -5.67 3.60
N LYS A 154 -1.90 -6.29 2.44
CA LYS A 154 -2.99 -6.82 1.60
C LYS A 154 -3.58 -8.09 2.24
N LEU A 155 -4.92 -8.14 2.34
CA LEU A 155 -5.68 -9.33 2.77
C LEU A 155 -5.73 -10.46 1.74
N ARG A 156 -5.45 -10.14 0.47
CA ARG A 156 -5.43 -11.09 -0.63
C ARG A 156 -3.96 -11.33 -0.94
N HIS A 157 -3.51 -12.58 -0.79
CA HIS A 157 -2.10 -12.96 -0.74
C HIS A 157 -1.38 -12.51 0.55
N THR A 158 -2.08 -12.57 1.68
CA THR A 158 -1.52 -12.32 3.00
C THR A 158 -0.29 -13.20 3.22
N ASN A 159 0.83 -12.60 3.66
CA ASN A 159 1.96 -13.36 4.18
C ASN A 159 1.50 -14.22 5.38
N GLY A 160 2.19 -15.32 5.67
CA GLY A 160 1.78 -16.24 6.75
C GLY A 160 1.60 -15.54 8.11
N GLU A 161 2.37 -14.49 8.35
CA GLU A 161 2.37 -13.69 9.58
C GLU A 161 1.11 -12.83 9.73
N ALA A 162 0.70 -12.08 8.70
CA ALA A 162 -0.52 -11.28 8.77
C ALA A 162 -1.77 -12.18 8.79
N ALA A 163 -1.73 -13.37 8.17
CA ALA A 163 -2.81 -14.35 8.29
C ALA A 163 -2.94 -14.86 9.73
N ALA A 164 -1.81 -15.16 10.39
CA ALA A 164 -1.78 -15.52 11.80
C ALA A 164 -2.26 -14.37 12.70
N ALA A 165 -1.87 -13.12 12.41
CA ALA A 165 -2.33 -11.95 13.16
C ALA A 165 -3.86 -11.77 13.09
N LEU A 166 -4.45 -11.97 11.92
CA LEU A 166 -5.90 -11.87 11.70
C LEU A 166 -6.67 -13.00 12.41
N ALA A 167 -6.14 -14.23 12.36
CA ALA A 167 -6.76 -15.40 12.98
C ALA A 167 -6.75 -15.36 14.52
N ARG A 168 -5.85 -14.57 15.11
CA ARG A 168 -5.66 -14.51 16.56
C ARG A 168 -6.85 -13.87 17.26
N PRO A 169 -7.57 -14.56 18.18
CA PRO A 169 -8.62 -13.91 18.96
C PRO A 169 -8.01 -12.87 19.90
N GLY A 170 -8.77 -11.83 20.23
CA GLY A 170 -8.28 -10.77 21.11
C GLY A 170 -9.32 -9.69 21.37
N ARG A 171 -9.09 -8.90 22.42
CA ARG A 171 -9.97 -7.78 22.78
C ARG A 171 -9.66 -6.58 21.90
N TYR A 172 -10.70 -6.04 21.28
CA TYR A 172 -10.62 -4.79 20.53
C TYR A 172 -10.83 -3.59 21.45
N ARG A 173 -10.14 -2.50 21.12
CA ARG A 173 -10.35 -1.15 21.68
C ARG A 173 -10.91 -0.25 20.59
N THR A 174 -11.91 0.55 20.90
CA THR A 174 -12.41 1.57 19.96
C THR A 174 -11.51 2.79 20.06
N VAL A 175 -10.98 3.27 18.93
CA VAL A 175 -10.02 4.39 18.87
C VAL A 175 -10.63 5.66 18.29
N ALA A 176 -11.43 5.55 17.22
CA ALA A 176 -12.08 6.70 16.60
C ALA A 176 -13.38 6.28 15.93
N GLY A 177 -14.50 6.88 16.36
CA GLY A 177 -15.84 6.56 15.84
C GLY A 177 -16.15 5.05 15.93
N ASN A 178 -16.30 4.41 14.77
CA ASN A 178 -16.58 2.98 14.65
C ASN A 178 -15.32 2.10 14.49
N LEU A 179 -14.13 2.68 14.43
CA LEU A 179 -12.89 1.93 14.23
C LEU A 179 -12.46 1.22 15.51
N ARG A 180 -12.41 -0.10 15.42
CA ARG A 180 -11.94 -1.01 16.49
C ARG A 180 -10.56 -1.54 16.13
N VAL A 181 -9.61 -1.48 17.06
CA VAL A 181 -8.24 -1.96 16.86
C VAL A 181 -7.84 -2.98 17.91
N LYS A 182 -7.00 -3.94 17.53
CA LYS A 182 -6.26 -4.79 18.47
C LYS A 182 -4.80 -4.86 18.02
N GLU A 183 -3.91 -5.04 18.97
CA GLU A 183 -2.50 -5.28 18.72
C GLU A 183 -2.20 -6.77 18.83
N VAL A 184 -1.38 -7.28 17.91
CA VAL A 184 -0.96 -8.68 17.88
C VAL A 184 0.52 -8.76 17.54
N ALA A 185 1.31 -9.43 18.37
CA ALA A 185 2.68 -9.81 18.04
C ALA A 185 2.70 -11.22 17.45
N VAL A 186 3.38 -11.40 16.31
CA VAL A 186 3.50 -12.67 15.60
C VAL A 186 4.97 -13.01 15.40
N ALA A 187 5.36 -14.23 15.76
CA ALA A 187 6.72 -14.70 15.51
C ALA A 187 6.99 -14.87 14.01
N PRO A 188 8.26 -14.74 13.56
CA PRO A 188 8.63 -14.93 12.17
C PRO A 188 8.13 -16.28 11.62
N GLY A 189 7.51 -16.27 10.44
CA GLY A 189 6.91 -17.46 9.82
C GLY A 189 5.51 -17.82 10.31
N GLY A 190 4.90 -17.03 11.21
CA GLY A 190 3.49 -17.17 11.60
C GLY A 190 3.18 -18.26 12.63
N ASN A 191 4.20 -18.92 13.18
CA ASN A 191 4.03 -19.99 14.17
C ASN A 191 4.38 -19.50 15.58
N GLY A 192 3.41 -19.54 16.49
CA GLY A 192 3.60 -19.26 17.91
C GLY A 192 3.33 -17.82 18.34
N ASP A 193 3.38 -17.63 19.65
CA ASP A 193 3.13 -16.37 20.33
C ASP A 193 4.45 -15.58 20.32
N GLY A 194 4.43 -14.32 19.88
CA GLY A 194 5.62 -13.47 19.83
C GLY A 194 6.19 -13.07 21.20
N ASP A 195 5.87 -13.82 22.27
CA ASP A 195 6.11 -13.49 23.68
C ASP A 195 7.60 -13.59 24.06
N ASP A 196 8.40 -14.38 23.32
CA ASP A 196 9.76 -14.76 23.74
C ASP A 196 10.89 -14.37 22.76
N GLY A 197 10.65 -13.53 21.75
CA GLY A 197 11.66 -13.28 20.71
C GLY A 197 11.81 -11.82 20.29
N ALA A 198 13.05 -11.30 20.35
CA ALA A 198 13.48 -10.01 19.78
C ALA A 198 13.26 -9.84 18.24
N ARG A 199 12.52 -10.76 17.60
CA ARG A 199 12.20 -10.80 16.17
C ARG A 199 10.69 -10.87 15.89
N ALA A 200 9.81 -10.84 16.90
CA ALA A 200 8.37 -10.84 16.67
C ALA A 200 7.93 -9.58 15.91
N GLN A 201 7.16 -9.75 14.85
CA GLN A 201 6.57 -8.64 14.11
C GLN A 201 5.25 -8.23 14.74
N ARG A 202 5.06 -6.93 14.91
CA ARG A 202 3.83 -6.39 15.47
C ARG A 202 2.85 -6.02 14.38
N PHE A 203 1.59 -6.34 14.62
CA PHE A 203 0.47 -6.01 13.75
C PHE A 203 -0.58 -5.24 14.52
N VAL A 204 -1.10 -4.19 13.90
CA VAL A 204 -2.32 -3.52 14.33
C VAL A 204 -3.44 -4.00 13.44
N VAL A 205 -4.40 -4.73 14.01
CA VAL A 205 -5.57 -5.24 13.29
C VAL A 205 -6.73 -4.29 13.51
N CYS A 206 -7.18 -3.68 12.43
CA CYS A 206 -8.29 -2.73 12.39
C CYS A 206 -9.57 -3.41 11.92
N HIS A 207 -10.70 -3.04 12.51
CA HIS A 207 -12.03 -3.54 12.21
C HIS A 207 -13.04 -2.43 12.18
N ASN A 208 -13.69 -2.29 11.03
CA ASN A 208 -14.82 -1.39 10.86
C ASN A 208 -16.12 -2.23 10.81
N PRO A 209 -16.97 -2.18 11.85
CA PRO A 209 -18.20 -2.97 11.92
C PRO A 209 -19.21 -2.60 10.83
N GLU A 210 -19.36 -1.32 10.50
CA GLU A 210 -20.30 -0.90 9.45
C GLU A 210 -19.86 -1.35 8.06
N GLN A 211 -18.55 -1.29 7.78
CA GLN A 211 -18.01 -1.85 6.56
C GLN A 211 -18.19 -3.38 6.56
N ALA A 212 -18.09 -4.03 7.73
CA ALA A 212 -18.32 -5.46 7.86
C ALA A 212 -19.75 -5.88 7.55
N ASP A 213 -20.73 -5.12 8.04
CA ASP A 213 -22.14 -5.37 7.76
C ASP A 213 -22.45 -5.15 6.27
N ARG A 214 -21.91 -4.07 5.67
CA ARG A 214 -22.04 -3.81 4.23
C ARG A 214 -21.42 -4.92 3.38
N ASP A 215 -20.19 -5.33 3.70
CA ASP A 215 -19.51 -6.42 3.00
C ASP A 215 -20.24 -7.75 3.17
N ALA A 216 -20.85 -8.00 4.34
CA ALA A 216 -21.68 -9.18 4.58
C ALA A 216 -22.95 -9.15 3.72
N ALA A 217 -23.65 -8.02 3.63
CA ALA A 217 -24.83 -7.87 2.79
C ALA A 217 -24.51 -8.09 1.30
N VAL A 218 -23.42 -7.48 0.80
CA VAL A 218 -22.95 -7.69 -0.58
C VAL A 218 -22.61 -9.15 -0.85
N ARG A 219 -21.93 -9.82 0.09
CA ARG A 219 -21.59 -11.24 -0.04
C ARG A 219 -22.85 -12.12 -0.04
N THR A 220 -23.84 -11.83 0.78
CA THR A 220 -25.12 -12.56 0.78
C THR A 220 -25.83 -12.43 -0.57
N GLN A 221 -25.92 -11.21 -1.12
CA GLN A 221 -26.49 -10.96 -2.44
C GLN A 221 -25.72 -11.69 -3.55
N LEU A 222 -24.39 -11.64 -3.50
CA LEU A 222 -23.53 -12.29 -4.49
C LEU A 222 -23.67 -13.81 -4.44
N VAL A 223 -23.73 -14.40 -3.25
CA VAL A 223 -23.96 -15.85 -3.07
C VAL A 223 -25.33 -16.24 -3.61
N ALA A 224 -26.39 -15.48 -3.29
CA ALA A 224 -27.73 -15.75 -3.81
C ALA A 224 -27.76 -15.71 -5.35
N HIS A 225 -27.17 -14.69 -5.96
CA HIS A 225 -27.07 -14.58 -7.41
C HIS A 225 -26.27 -15.73 -8.03
N LEU A 226 -25.16 -16.14 -7.41
CA LEU A 226 -24.37 -17.28 -7.87
C LEU A 226 -25.14 -18.60 -7.72
N GLN A 227 -25.94 -18.77 -6.67
CA GLN A 227 -26.80 -19.95 -6.49
C GLN A 227 -27.86 -20.04 -7.59
N GLU A 228 -28.51 -18.93 -7.93
CA GLU A 228 -29.44 -18.87 -9.07
C GLU A 228 -28.74 -19.26 -10.38
N LEU A 229 -27.56 -18.70 -10.63
CA LEU A 229 -26.76 -18.99 -11.82
C LEU A 229 -26.30 -20.45 -11.94
N VAL A 230 -26.07 -21.11 -10.81
CA VAL A 230 -25.61 -22.52 -10.74
C VAL A 230 -26.79 -23.50 -10.67
N THR A 231 -28.03 -23.01 -10.51
CA THR A 231 -29.23 -23.86 -10.43
C THR A 231 -29.38 -24.72 -11.68
N GLY A 232 -29.52 -26.05 -11.49
CA GLY A 232 -29.63 -27.02 -12.59
C GLY A 232 -28.31 -27.35 -13.29
N SER A 233 -27.18 -26.80 -12.84
CA SER A 233 -25.86 -27.11 -13.42
C SER A 233 -25.34 -28.52 -13.10
N ASP A 234 -25.93 -29.21 -12.12
CA ASP A 234 -25.58 -30.61 -11.77
C ASP A 234 -25.83 -31.59 -12.93
N ALA A 235 -26.77 -31.26 -13.83
CA ALA A 235 -27.04 -32.03 -15.03
C ALA A 235 -26.08 -31.72 -16.19
N TRP A 236 -25.17 -30.75 -16.03
CA TRP A 236 -24.24 -30.36 -17.10
C TRP A 236 -23.03 -31.29 -17.18
N THR A 237 -22.50 -31.45 -18.39
CA THR A 237 -21.24 -32.14 -18.62
C THR A 237 -20.08 -31.42 -17.91
N ALA A 238 -19.02 -32.15 -17.56
CA ALA A 238 -17.84 -31.57 -16.89
C ALA A 238 -17.26 -30.37 -17.66
N ARG A 239 -17.09 -30.50 -18.98
CA ARG A 239 -16.61 -29.42 -19.85
C ARG A 239 -17.44 -28.14 -19.74
N ARG A 240 -18.77 -28.27 -19.74
CA ARG A 240 -19.68 -27.12 -19.67
C ARG A 240 -19.63 -26.44 -18.28
N ARG A 241 -19.45 -27.21 -17.21
CA ARG A 241 -19.24 -26.66 -15.87
C ARG A 241 -17.91 -25.91 -15.77
N ASP A 242 -16.84 -26.44 -16.35
CA ASP A 242 -15.52 -25.80 -16.33
C ASP A 242 -15.49 -24.48 -17.13
N GLU A 243 -16.11 -24.46 -18.32
CA GLU A 243 -16.30 -23.24 -19.12
C GLU A 243 -17.10 -22.17 -18.36
N PHE A 244 -18.17 -22.60 -17.68
CA PHE A 244 -18.99 -21.70 -16.88
C PHE A 244 -18.23 -21.13 -15.68
N VAL A 245 -17.51 -21.96 -14.93
CA VAL A 245 -16.63 -21.51 -13.83
C VAL A 245 -15.55 -20.54 -14.36
N GLY A 246 -14.98 -20.83 -15.54
CA GLY A 246 -14.06 -19.92 -16.22
C GLY A 246 -14.67 -18.54 -16.48
N SER A 247 -15.91 -18.50 -16.98
CA SER A 247 -16.66 -17.26 -17.22
C SER A 247 -17.03 -16.49 -15.95
N LEU A 248 -17.17 -17.18 -14.81
CA LEU A 248 -17.43 -16.54 -13.52
C LEU A 248 -16.16 -15.97 -12.90
N LYS A 249 -15.00 -16.59 -13.14
CA LYS A 249 -13.71 -16.09 -12.62
C LYS A 249 -13.29 -14.75 -13.23
N THR A 250 -13.76 -14.44 -14.43
CA THR A 250 -13.51 -13.13 -15.08
C THR A 250 -14.46 -12.03 -14.60
N LYS A 251 -15.54 -12.38 -13.90
CA LYS A 251 -16.48 -11.39 -13.35
C LYS A 251 -15.97 -10.78 -12.03
N PRO A 252 -16.07 -9.45 -11.87
CA PRO A 252 -15.70 -8.78 -10.62
C PRO A 252 -16.47 -9.38 -9.43
N GLY A 253 -15.77 -9.63 -8.32
CA GLY A 253 -16.38 -10.16 -7.08
C GLY A 253 -16.56 -11.68 -7.02
N CYS A 254 -16.71 -12.37 -8.16
CA CYS A 254 -17.02 -13.81 -8.20
C CYS A 254 -15.79 -14.72 -8.05
N ALA A 255 -14.61 -14.23 -8.46
CA ALA A 255 -13.36 -15.02 -8.50
C ALA A 255 -12.92 -15.63 -7.14
N GLY A 256 -13.32 -15.04 -6.01
CA GLY A 256 -12.95 -15.52 -4.67
C GLY A 256 -13.93 -16.52 -4.04
N ILE A 257 -15.10 -16.72 -4.64
CA ILE A 257 -16.18 -17.59 -4.14
C ILE A 257 -16.22 -18.90 -4.94
N CYS A 258 -15.90 -18.84 -6.23
CA CYS A 258 -15.96 -19.99 -7.14
C CYS A 258 -14.66 -20.83 -7.08
N ALA A 259 -14.65 -21.91 -6.30
CA ALA A 259 -13.65 -22.97 -6.41
C ALA A 259 -14.20 -24.14 -7.25
N ALA A 260 -13.36 -24.75 -8.09
CA ALA A 260 -13.73 -25.96 -8.82
C ALA A 260 -14.00 -27.11 -7.83
N PRO A 261 -15.02 -27.96 -8.05
CA PRO A 261 -15.20 -29.15 -7.25
C PRO A 261 -14.01 -30.09 -7.51
N ALA A 262 -13.25 -30.41 -6.46
CA ALA A 262 -12.30 -31.51 -6.53
C ALA A 262 -13.10 -32.79 -6.82
N ALA A 263 -12.68 -33.55 -7.83
CA ALA A 263 -13.32 -34.80 -8.19
C ALA A 263 -13.42 -35.72 -6.96
N GLY A 264 -14.65 -36.09 -6.57
CA GLY A 264 -14.89 -37.18 -5.62
C GLY A 264 -15.31 -36.82 -4.19
N CYS A 265 -15.99 -35.71 -3.92
CA CYS A 265 -16.65 -35.51 -2.61
C CYS A 265 -18.17 -35.36 -2.77
N SER A 266 -18.89 -36.40 -2.32
CA SER A 266 -20.32 -36.35 -2.04
C SER A 266 -20.59 -35.39 -0.88
N GLY A 267 -21.51 -34.44 -1.09
CA GLY A 267 -22.20 -33.72 -0.02
C GLY A 267 -21.39 -32.63 0.70
N SER A 268 -21.89 -31.40 0.60
CA SER A 268 -21.48 -30.19 1.34
C SER A 268 -20.25 -29.45 0.80
N THR A 269 -20.48 -28.63 -0.22
CA THR A 269 -19.70 -27.42 -0.46
C THR A 269 -19.98 -26.43 0.69
N ARG A 270 -19.27 -26.56 1.82
CA ARG A 270 -19.16 -25.43 2.75
C ARG A 270 -18.39 -24.32 2.03
N PRO A 271 -18.95 -23.10 1.89
CA PRO A 271 -18.18 -21.98 1.38
C PRO A 271 -16.97 -21.78 2.29
N ARG A 272 -15.75 -21.81 1.73
CA ARG A 272 -14.56 -21.37 2.47
C ARG A 272 -14.83 -19.94 2.95
N SER A 273 -14.64 -19.70 4.25
CA SER A 273 -14.61 -18.34 4.80
C SER A 273 -13.42 -17.62 4.17
N SER A 274 -13.64 -16.93 3.05
CA SER A 274 -12.68 -15.92 2.62
C SER A 274 -12.62 -14.88 3.72
N ALA A 275 -11.42 -14.64 4.25
CA ALA A 275 -11.18 -13.53 5.16
C ALA A 275 -11.78 -12.26 4.52
N SER A 276 -12.76 -11.70 5.21
CA SER A 276 -13.56 -10.57 4.74
C SER A 276 -12.66 -9.34 4.57
N ARG A 277 -13.01 -8.45 3.63
CA ARG A 277 -12.32 -7.15 3.39
C ARG A 277 -12.45 -6.16 4.57
N THR A 278 -12.90 -6.64 5.72
CA THR A 278 -13.36 -5.89 6.89
C THR A 278 -12.28 -5.72 7.94
N TRP A 279 -11.19 -6.46 7.77
CA TRP A 279 -10.05 -6.47 8.66
C TRP A 279 -8.86 -5.98 7.89
N THR A 280 -8.21 -4.89 8.27
CA THR A 280 -6.87 -4.59 7.75
C THR A 280 -5.87 -4.92 8.82
N ALA A 281 -4.80 -5.63 8.45
CA ALA A 281 -3.65 -5.78 9.31
C ALA A 281 -2.61 -4.78 8.80
N SER A 282 -2.04 -4.00 9.71
CA SER A 282 -0.90 -3.15 9.39
C SER A 282 0.32 -3.66 10.11
N GLY A 283 1.36 -4.00 9.36
CA GLY A 283 2.68 -4.28 9.94
C GLY A 283 3.21 -3.00 10.59
N CYS A 284 3.59 -3.10 11.84
CA CYS A 284 3.96 -1.97 12.68
C CYS A 284 5.30 -2.25 13.37
N SER A 285 6.22 -1.30 13.35
CA SER A 285 7.46 -1.39 14.12
C SER A 285 7.60 -0.26 15.15
N ALA A 286 6.63 0.65 15.25
CA ALA A 286 6.58 1.70 16.27
C ALA A 286 6.62 1.10 17.70
N PRO A 287 6.88 1.85 18.77
CA PRO A 287 6.64 1.37 20.13
C PRO A 287 5.12 1.21 20.41
N PRO A 288 4.72 0.38 21.40
CA PRO A 288 3.31 0.23 21.74
C PRO A 288 2.76 1.57 22.26
N MET A 289 1.50 1.88 21.96
CA MET A 289 0.88 3.09 22.53
C MET A 289 0.79 2.93 24.04
N PRO A 290 1.14 3.97 24.84
CA PRO A 290 0.91 3.94 26.28
C PRO A 290 -0.60 3.76 26.57
N PRO A 291 -0.94 3.16 27.72
CA PRO A 291 -2.31 2.79 28.08
C PRO A 291 -3.28 3.98 28.12
#